data_AF-A0A0K0STD0-F1
#
_entry.id   AF-A0A0K0STD0-F1
#
_cell.length_a   1.000
_cell.length_b   1.000
_cell.length_c   1.000
_cell.angle_alpha   90.00
_cell.angle_beta   90.00
_cell.angle_gamma   90.00
#
_symmetry.space_group_name_H-M   'P 1'
#
loop_
_entity.id
_entity.type
_entity.pdbx_description
1 polymer ?
#
loop_
_entity_poly.entity_id
_entity_poly.type
_entity_poly.pdbx_seq_one_letter_code
_entity_poly.pdbx_strand_id
1 'polypeptide(L)'
;MLNCKQTSLLVSQSLDRPLTWRERWAVRIHLLICVYCRRFKQQLKWIRGCMPRWQQQASERSDIVLPMAARERIAQQLDKFY
;
A
#
# COMPACT_ATOMS: atom_id res chain seq x y z
N MET A 1 19.20 -4.06 14.46
CA MET A 1 19.06 -4.36 13.01
C MET A 1 17.66 -4.89 12.76
N LEU A 2 16.96 -4.42 11.74
CA LEU A 2 15.69 -5.04 11.34
C LEU A 2 15.95 -6.40 10.70
N ASN A 3 15.09 -7.38 10.98
CA ASN A 3 15.08 -8.64 10.24
C ASN A 3 14.20 -8.53 8.97
N CYS A 4 14.30 -9.53 8.09
CA CYS A 4 13.55 -9.55 6.82
C CYS A 4 12.04 -9.40 7.01
N LYS A 5 11.46 -10.02 8.05
CA LYS A 5 10.01 -9.96 8.35
C LYS A 5 9.56 -8.56 8.75
N GLN A 6 10.35 -7.87 9.58
CA GLN A 6 10.08 -6.49 9.98
C GLN A 6 10.26 -5.53 8.80
N THR A 7 11.31 -5.74 7.99
CA THR A 7 11.52 -4.92 6.79
C THR A 7 10.42 -5.11 5.77
N SER A 8 9.97 -6.34 5.49
CA SER A 8 8.87 -6.58 4.56
C SER A 8 7.57 -5.93 5.04
N LEU A 9 7.29 -5.99 6.35
CA LEU A 9 6.14 -5.32 6.95
C LEU A 9 6.20 -3.79 6.77
N LEU A 10 7.32 -3.16 7.11
CA LEU A 10 7.50 -1.72 6.94
C LEU A 10 7.47 -1.29 5.47
N VAL A 11 8.01 -2.10 4.56
CA VAL A 11 7.93 -1.85 3.12
C VAL A 11 6.48 -1.88 2.64
N SER A 12 5.66 -2.83 3.10
CA SER A 12 4.22 -2.86 2.82
C SER A 12 3.53 -1.62 3.39
N GLN A 13 3.73 -1.34 4.67
CA GLN A 13 3.13 -0.17 5.34
C GLN A 13 3.52 1.15 4.69
N SER A 14 4.71 1.25 4.08
CA SER A 14 5.15 2.45 3.35
C SER A 14 4.30 2.79 2.14
N LEU A 15 3.50 1.83 1.66
CA LEU A 15 2.54 2.02 0.57
C LEU A 15 1.20 2.56 1.11
N ASP A 16 0.84 2.27 2.35
CA ASP A 16 -0.45 2.69 2.92
C ASP A 16 -0.32 4.01 3.70
N ARG A 17 0.81 4.20 4.39
CA ARG A 17 1.10 5.39 5.19
C ARG A 17 2.53 5.89 4.97
N PRO A 18 2.80 7.18 5.22
CA PRO A 18 4.16 7.64 5.37
C PRO A 18 4.85 6.93 6.54
N LEU A 19 6.03 6.37 6.29
CA LEU A 19 6.92 5.91 7.35
C LEU A 19 7.53 7.10 8.08
N THR A 20 7.76 6.94 9.38
CA THR A 20 8.58 7.86 10.17
C THR A 20 10.01 7.88 9.64
N TRP A 21 10.76 8.95 9.94
CA TRP A 21 12.16 9.07 9.53
C TRP A 21 13.02 7.90 10.01
N ARG A 22 12.80 7.44 11.25
CA ARG A 22 13.52 6.30 11.84
C ARG A 22 13.24 5.00 11.09
N GLU A 23 11.97 4.69 10.84
CA GLU A 23 11.56 3.50 10.06
C GLU A 23 12.16 3.54 8.64
N ARG A 24 12.12 4.71 8.00
CA ARG A 24 12.64 4.90 6.65
C ARG A 24 14.15 4.65 6.58
N TRP A 25 14.92 5.12 7.56
CA TRP A 25 16.35 4.86 7.66
C TRP A 25 16.66 3.39 7.92
N ALA A 26 15.95 2.78 8.87
CA ALA A 26 16.14 1.36 9.20
C ALA A 26 15.88 0.45 7.99
N VAL A 27 14.81 0.71 7.23
CA VAL A 27 14.53 0.01 5.97
C VAL A 27 15.63 0.25 4.95
N ARG A 28 16.08 1.49 4.74
CA ARG A 28 17.16 1.80 3.78
C ARG A 28 18.43 1.00 4.06
N ILE A 29 18.87 0.94 5.32
CA ILE A 29 20.06 0.18 5.71
C ILE A 29 19.87 -1.31 5.41
N HIS A 30 18.73 -1.89 5.79
CA HIS A 30 18.47 -3.31 5.52
C HIS A 30 18.44 -3.62 4.01
N LEU A 31 17.88 -2.72 3.19
CA LEU A 31 17.85 -2.90 1.74
C LEU A 31 19.24 -2.86 1.11
N LEU A 32 20.21 -2.15 1.71
CA LEU A 32 21.60 -2.14 1.22
C LEU A 32 22.27 -3.51 1.36
N ILE A 33 21.95 -4.27 2.40
CA ILE A 33 22.59 -5.56 2.70
C ILE A 33 21.79 -6.78 2.20
N CYS A 34 20.46 -6.67 2.07
CA CYS A 34 19.61 -7.79 1.72
C CYS A 34 19.03 -7.66 0.30
N VAL A 35 19.52 -8.48 -0.63
CA VAL A 35 19.05 -8.51 -2.02
C VAL A 35 17.58 -8.94 -2.13
N TYR A 36 17.12 -9.85 -1.27
CA TYR A 36 15.75 -10.36 -1.29
C TYR A 36 14.73 -9.28 -0.91
N CYS A 37 14.99 -8.53 0.17
CA CYS A 37 14.12 -7.41 0.55
C CYS A 37 14.14 -6.28 -0.50
N ARG A 38 15.26 -6.10 -1.22
CA ARG A 38 15.35 -5.16 -2.35
C ARG A 38 14.46 -5.59 -3.52
N ARG A 39 14.51 -6.87 -3.90
CA ARG A 39 13.64 -7.45 -4.93
C ARG A 39 12.16 -7.37 -4.53
N PHE A 40 11.83 -7.71 -3.29
CA PHE A 40 10.48 -7.59 -2.75
C PHE A 40 9.92 -6.17 -2.87
N LYS A 41 10.70 -5.15 -2.45
CA LYS A 41 10.31 -3.74 -2.60
C LYS A 41 10.06 -3.36 -4.07
N GLN A 42 10.89 -3.84 -4.99
CA GLN A 42 10.72 -3.57 -6.43
C GLN A 42 9.44 -4.23 -6.97
N GLN A 43 9.16 -5.48 -6.60
CA GLN A 43 7.93 -6.19 -6.97
C GLN A 43 6.67 -5.44 -6.49
N LEU A 44 6.66 -5.02 -5.22
CA LEU A 44 5.56 -4.23 -4.66
C LEU A 44 5.36 -2.89 -5.39
N LYS A 45 6.45 -2.19 -5.73
CA LYS A 45 6.36 -0.95 -6.51
C LYS A 45 5.79 -1.22 -7.91
N TRP A 46 6.16 -2.33 -8.53
CA TRP A 46 5.64 -2.72 -9.84
C TRP A 46 4.14 -3.02 -9.78
N ILE A 47 3.70 -3.86 -8.83
CA ILE A 47 2.28 -4.16 -8.59
C ILE A 47 1.49 -2.87 -8.42
N ARG A 48 1.96 -1.96 -7.55
CA ARG A 48 1.27 -0.69 -7.28
C ARG A 48 1.25 0.24 -8.49
N GLY A 49 2.25 0.17 -9.38
CA GLY A 49 2.27 0.92 -10.63
C GLY A 49 1.31 0.38 -11.70
N CYS A 50 1.05 -0.93 -11.70
CA CYS A 50 0.09 -1.56 -12.61
C CYS A 50 -1.36 -1.42 -12.16
N MET A 51 -1.59 -1.28 -10.85
CA MET A 51 -2.93 -1.26 -10.26
C MET A 51 -3.88 -0.17 -10.80
N PRO A 52 -3.44 1.07 -11.08
CA PRO A 52 -4.33 2.09 -11.66
C PRO A 52 -4.90 1.70 -13.02
N ARG A 53 -4.08 1.09 -13.90
CA ARG A 53 -4.55 0.63 -15.22
C ARG A 53 -5.56 -0.51 -15.09
N TRP A 54 -5.31 -1.42 -14.15
CA TRP A 54 -6.24 -2.49 -13.84
C TRP A 54 -7.56 -1.96 -13.28
N GLN A 55 -7.50 -0.98 -12.38
CA GLN A 55 -8.69 -0.36 -11.79
C GLN A 55 -9.52 0.39 -12.84
N GLN A 56 -8.87 1.10 -13.76
CA GLN A 56 -9.55 1.74 -14.88
C GLN A 56 -10.24 0.72 -15.78
N GLN A 57 -9.54 -0.34 -16.18
CA GLN A 57 -10.13 -1.41 -17.00
C GLN A 57 -11.28 -2.14 -16.29
N ALA A 58 -11.15 -2.37 -14.99
CA ALA A 58 -12.23 -2.97 -14.20
C ALA A 58 -13.44 -2.04 -14.13
N SER A 59 -13.23 -0.74 -13.93
CA SER A 59 -14.30 0.26 -13.90
C SER A 59 -14.99 0.43 -15.25
N GLU A 60 -14.26 0.41 -16.36
CA GLU A 60 -14.82 0.50 -17.72
C GLU A 60 -15.61 -0.75 -18.11
N ARG A 61 -15.28 -1.91 -17.52
CA ARG A 61 -15.94 -3.19 -17.79
C ARG A 61 -17.13 -3.48 -16.86
N SER A 62 -17.31 -2.69 -15.80
CA SER A 62 -18.34 -2.91 -14.80
C SER A 62 -19.35 -1.77 -14.78
N ASP A 63 -20.63 -2.08 -15.00
CA ASP A 63 -21.75 -1.14 -14.76
C ASP A 63 -22.09 -0.98 -13.27
N ILE A 64 -21.27 -1.54 -12.38
CA ILE A 64 -21.49 -1.55 -10.94
C ILE A 64 -21.07 -0.20 -10.36
N VAL A 65 -22.04 0.69 -10.23
CA VAL A 65 -21.87 1.97 -9.53
C VAL A 65 -22.28 1.82 -8.08
N LEU A 66 -21.47 2.36 -7.15
CA LEU A 66 -21.84 2.40 -5.74
C LEU A 66 -23.05 3.34 -5.55
N PRO A 67 -24.22 2.85 -5.12
CA PRO A 67 -25.40 3.68 -4.93
C PRO A 67 -25.13 4.77 -3.88
N MET A 68 -25.68 5.96 -4.08
CA MET A 68 -25.45 7.12 -3.20
C MET A 68 -25.79 6.82 -1.73
N ALA A 69 -26.90 6.12 -1.47
CA ALA A 69 -27.29 5.70 -0.13
C ALA A 69 -26.26 4.77 0.55
N ALA A 70 -25.59 3.90 -0.22
CA ALA A 70 -24.51 3.05 0.31
C ALA A 70 -23.27 3.88 0.63
N ARG A 71 -22.96 4.87 -0.22
CA ARG A 71 -21.83 5.79 -0.04
C ARG A 71 -21.99 6.64 1.23
N GLU A 72 -23.19 7.17 1.48
CA GLU A 72 -23.50 7.93 2.70
C GLU A 72 -23.37 7.08 3.97
N ARG A 73 -23.87 5.84 3.94
CA ARG A 73 -23.72 4.90 5.07
C ARG A 73 -22.25 4.61 5.39
N ILE A 74 -21.41 4.43 4.36
CA ILE A 74 -19.98 4.20 4.55
C ILE A 74 -19.31 5.44 5.15
N ALA A 75 -19.60 6.62 4.62
CA ALA A 75 -19.06 7.89 5.13
C ALA A 75 -19.42 8.12 6.60
N GLN A 76 -20.69 7.95 6.98
CA GLN A 76 -21.14 8.08 8.36
C GLN A 76 -20.45 7.11 9.34
N GLN A 77 -20.04 5.93 8.88
CA GLN A 77 -19.30 4.99 9.74
C GLN A 77 -17.84 5.39 9.87
N LEU A 78 -17.21 5.91 8.80
CA LEU A 78 -15.83 6.39 8.86
C LEU A 78 -15.68 7.62 9.77
N ASP A 79 -16.64 8.54 9.74
CA ASP A 79 -16.66 9.72 10.61
C ASP A 79 -16.76 9.36 12.10
N LYS A 80 -17.31 8.20 12.47
CA LYS A 80 -17.33 7.75 13.87
C LYS A 80 -15.96 7.36 14.43
N PHE A 81 -14.97 7.15 13.57
CA PHE A 81 -13.62 6.75 13.97
C PHE A 81 -12.61 7.90 13.98
N TYR A 82 -13.03 9.12 13.60
CA TYR A 82 -12.21 10.33 13.60
C TYR A 82 -12.76 11.35 14.60
#